data_AF-C3TTP9-F1
#
_entry.id   AF-C3TTP9-F1
#
_cell.length_a   1.000
_cell.length_b   1.000
_cell.length_c   1.000
_cell.angle_alpha   90.00
_cell.angle_beta   90.00
_cell.angle_gamma   90.00
#
_symmetry.space_group_name_H-M   'P 1'
#
loop_
_entity.id
_entity.type
_entity.pdbx_description
1 polymer ?
#
loop_
_entity_poly.entity_id
_entity_poly.type
_entity_poly.pdbx_seq_one_letter_code
_entity_poly.pdbx_strand_id
1 'polypeptide(L)' 'TKRKYDCFRAVIYRAQVVAGVNYLVMVYLGNDCYAYLKIFAPLPVTGDPPILTAYQILKTRMIPGSPV' A
#
# COMPACT_ATOMS: atom_id res chain seq x y z
N THR A 1 -0.82 -3.99 -17.29
CA THR A 1 -2.22 -4.47 -17.14
C THR A 1 -2.99 -3.49 -16.27
N LYS A 2 -4.02 -2.81 -16.79
CA LYS A 2 -4.83 -1.85 -16.01
C LYS A 2 -5.93 -2.62 -15.27
N ARG A 3 -5.84 -2.68 -13.94
CA ARG A 3 -6.87 -3.29 -13.08
C ARG A 3 -7.49 -2.20 -12.22
N LYS A 4 -8.82 -2.12 -12.22
CA LYS A 4 -9.58 -1.25 -11.31
C LYS A 4 -9.90 -2.04 -10.04
N TYR A 5 -9.92 -1.37 -8.91
CA TYR A 5 -10.30 -1.92 -7.61
C TYR A 5 -11.57 -1.20 -7.16
N ASP A 6 -12.53 -1.95 -6.64
CA ASP A 6 -13.81 -1.41 -6.20
C ASP A 6 -13.68 -0.65 -4.87
N CYS A 7 -12.62 -0.94 -4.10
CA CYS A 7 -12.27 -0.25 -2.87
C CYS A 7 -10.79 0.16 -2.88
N PHE A 8 -10.47 1.24 -2.18
CA PHE A 8 -9.08 1.67 -1.95
C PHE A 8 -8.97 2.33 -0.57
N ARG A 9 -9.03 1.52 0.48
CA ARG A 9 -9.09 1.99 1.87
C ARG A 9 -7.80 1.65 2.60
N ALA A 10 -7.09 2.65 3.11
CA ALA A 10 -5.94 2.41 3.99
C ALA A 10 -6.41 1.75 5.30
N VAL A 11 -5.76 0.66 5.69
CA VAL A 11 -6.09 -0.12 6.90
C VAL A 11 -5.01 0.04 7.95
N ILE A 12 -3.73 -0.03 7.54
CA ILE A 12 -2.58 0.10 8.43
C ILE A 12 -1.57 1.02 7.74
N TYR A 13 -0.94 1.92 8.50
CA TYR A 13 0.18 2.70 8.00
C TYR A 13 1.32 2.74 9.01
N ARG A 14 2.55 2.85 8.50
CA ARG A 14 3.76 3.08 9.29
C ARG A 14 4.61 4.12 8.57
N ALA A 15 5.12 5.08 9.34
CA ALA A 15 6.11 6.05 8.86
C ALA A 15 7.52 5.60 9.26
N GLN A 16 8.48 5.82 8.35
CA GLN A 16 9.91 5.63 8.57
C GLN A 16 10.63 6.91 8.13
N VAL A 17 11.25 7.61 9.09
CA VAL A 17 12.00 8.84 8.82
C VAL A 17 13.34 8.48 8.16
N VAL A 18 13.68 9.19 7.09
CA VAL A 18 14.93 9.11 6.33
C VAL A 18 15.34 10.54 5.91
N ALA A 19 16.07 10.73 4.81
CA ALA A 19 16.13 12.02 4.12
C ALA A 19 14.80 12.34 3.41
N GLY A 20 13.72 12.45 4.20
CA GLY A 20 12.32 12.36 3.77
C GLY A 20 11.55 11.41 4.69
N VAL A 21 10.41 10.89 4.21
CA VAL A 21 9.61 9.89 4.95
C VAL A 21 9.18 8.78 4.01
N ASN A 22 9.47 7.53 4.36
CA ASN A 22 8.83 6.38 3.73
C ASN A 22 7.53 6.04 4.48
N TYR A 23 6.42 6.05 3.78
CA TYR A 23 5.13 5.52 4.24
C TYR A 23 4.92 4.11 3.72
N LEU A 24 4.80 3.16 4.64
CA LEU A 24 4.39 1.78 4.36
C LEU A 24 2.90 1.67 4.68
N VAL A 25 2.07 1.48 3.66
CA VAL A 25 0.60 1.51 3.80
C VAL A 25 0.01 0.19 3.32
N MET A 26 -0.76 -0.47 4.18
CA MET A 26 -1.63 -1.58 3.79
C MET A 26 -2.98 -1.03 3.35
N VAL A 27 -3.37 -1.31 2.12
CA VAL A 27 -4.61 -0.85 1.50
C VAL A 27 -5.52 -2.05 1.22
N TYR A 28 -6.76 -1.99 1.68
CA TYR A 28 -7.82 -2.92 1.30
C TYR A 28 -8.37 -2.53 -0.07
N LEU A 29 -8.42 -3.52 -0.98
CA LEU A 29 -8.81 -3.36 -2.37
C LEU A 29 -10.20 -3.95 -2.68
N GLY A 30 -10.86 -4.56 -1.70
CA GLY A 30 -12.11 -5.33 -1.89
C GLY A 30 -11.87 -6.84 -2.03
N ASN A 31 -12.88 -7.65 -1.73
CA ASN A 31 -12.87 -9.12 -1.89
C ASN A 31 -11.63 -9.80 -1.28
N ASP A 32 -11.33 -9.47 -0.01
CA ASP A 32 -10.17 -9.98 0.74
C ASP A 32 -8.81 -9.78 0.04
N CYS A 33 -8.76 -8.85 -0.91
CA CYS A 33 -7.55 -8.42 -1.59
C CYS A 33 -6.99 -7.19 -0.88
N TYR A 34 -5.68 -7.22 -0.65
CA TYR A 34 -4.93 -6.15 -0.02
C TYR A 34 -3.75 -5.76 -0.92
N ALA A 35 -3.19 -4.58 -0.69
CA ALA A 35 -1.91 -4.18 -1.26
C ALA A 35 -1.05 -3.51 -0.18
N TYR A 36 0.24 -3.82 -0.17
CA TYR A 36 1.23 -2.98 0.51
C TYR A 36 1.77 -1.96 -0.49
N LEU A 37 1.76 -0.70 -0.09
CA LEU A 37 2.34 0.42 -0.82
C LEU A 37 3.54 0.95 -0.04
N LYS A 38 4.61 1.25 -0.75
CA LYS A 38 5.75 2.02 -0.22
C LYS A 38 5.80 3.35 -0.94
N ILE A 39 5.44 4.40 -0.23
CA ILE A 39 5.40 5.76 -0.75
C ILE A 39 6.57 6.53 -0.14
N PHE A 40 7.41 7.15 -0.96
CA PHE A 40 8.45 8.05 -0.49
C PHE A 40 7.94 9.49 -0.60
N ALA A 41 7.87 10.18 0.52
CA ALA A 41 7.62 11.60 0.60
C ALA A 41 8.97 12.33 0.78
N PRO A 42 9.40 13.14 -0.20
CA PRO A 42 10.60 13.96 -0.09
C PRO A 42 10.50 14.98 1.05
N LEU A 43 11.62 15.63 1.37
CA LEU A 43 11.63 16.71 2.37
C LEU A 43 10.76 17.88 1.89
N PRO A 44 9.99 18.55 2.77
CA PRO A 44 9.09 19.63 2.36
C PRO A 44 9.76 20.76 1.56
N VAL A 45 11.05 21.00 1.81
CA VAL A 45 11.84 22.05 1.14
C VAL A 45 12.08 21.79 -0.35
N THR A 46 12.04 20.53 -0.81
CA THR A 46 12.25 20.23 -2.22
C THR A 46 11.00 20.54 -3.06
N GLY A 47 9.82 20.59 -2.43
CA GLY A 47 8.54 20.81 -3.12
C GLY A 47 8.10 19.62 -3.99
N ASP A 48 8.82 18.52 -3.96
CA ASP A 48 8.52 17.34 -4.76
C ASP A 48 7.30 16.58 -4.20
N PRO A 49 6.43 16.03 -5.07
CA PRO A 49 5.30 15.24 -4.63
C PRO A 49 5.74 13.88 -4.09
N PRO A 50 4.92 13.23 -3.23
CA PRO A 50 5.15 11.86 -2.84
C PRO A 50 5.11 10.90 -4.04
N ILE A 51 6.03 9.95 -4.07
CA ILE A 51 6.16 8.97 -5.15
C ILE A 51 5.91 7.54 -4.65
N LEU A 52 5.18 6.75 -5.43
CA LEU A 52 5.05 5.32 -5.17
C LEU A 52 6.32 4.61 -5.61
N THR A 53 7.14 4.18 -4.66
CA THR A 53 8.43 3.52 -4.92
C THR A 53 8.29 2.02 -5.11
N ALA A 54 7.33 1.39 -4.45
CA ALA A 54 7.03 -0.03 -4.61
C ALA A 54 5.58 -0.34 -4.23
N TYR A 55 5.03 -1.40 -4.81
CA TYR A 55 3.76 -1.96 -4.39
C TYR A 55 3.78 -3.49 -4.50
N GLN A 56 3.01 -4.16 -3.65
CA GLN A 56 2.78 -5.60 -3.69
C GLN A 56 1.30 -5.87 -3.47
N ILE A 57 0.68 -6.62 -4.38
CA ILE A 57 -0.71 -7.06 -4.24
C ILE A 57 -0.72 -8.39 -3.50
N LEU A 58 -1.44 -8.45 -2.38
CA LEU A 58 -1.77 -9.69 -1.69
C LEU A 58 -3.20 -10.06 -2.01
N LYS A 59 -3.34 -11.11 -2.81
CA LYS A 59 -4.61 -11.82 -2.90
C LYS A 59 -4.60 -12.87 -1.81
N THR A 60 -5.48 -12.74 -0.83
CA THR A 60 -5.88 -13.90 -0.05
C THR A 60 -6.57 -14.83 -1.05
N ARG A 61 -5.93 -15.94 -1.43
CA ARG A 61 -6.70 -17.01 -2.06
C ARG A 61 -7.65 -17.47 -0.97
N MET A 62 -8.96 -17.27 -1.15
CA MET A 62 -9.93 -18.15 -0.51
C MET A 62 -9.60 -19.56 -1.01
N ILE A 63 -8.79 -20.29 -0.24
CA ILE A 63 -8.67 -21.73 -0.37
C ILE A 63 -9.89 -22.24 0.39
N PRO A 64 -10.87 -22.88 -0.27
CA PRO A 64 -11.96 -23.51 0.46
C PRO A 64 -11.35 -24.58 1.38
N GLY A 65 -11.30 -24.33 2.69
CA GLY A 65 -10.92 -25.33 3.70
C GLY A 65 -9.57 -25.20 4.40
N SER A 66 -8.94 -24.02 4.48
CA SER A 66 -7.80 -23.87 5.41
C SER A 66 -8.32 -23.53 6.83
N PRO A 67 -8.01 -24.33 7.87
CA PRO A 67 -8.55 -24.13 9.21
C PRO A 67 -7.85 -22.96 9.93
N VAL A 68 -8.64 -22.32 10.80
CA VAL A 68 -8.25 -21.32 11.80
C VAL A 68 -7.22 -21.88 12.77
#